data_AF-A4NXM6-F1
#
_entry.id   AF-A4NXM6-F1
#
_cell.length_a   1.000
_cell.length_b   1.000
_cell.length_c   1.000
_cell.angle_alpha   90.00
_cell.angle_beta   90.00
_cell.angle_gamma   90.00
#
_symmetry.space_group_name_H-M   'P 1'
#
loop_
_entity.id
_entity.type
_entity.pdbx_description
1 polymer ?
#
loop_
_entity_poly.entity_id
_entity_poly.type
_entity_poly.pdbx_seq_one_letter_code
_entity_poly.pdbx_strand_id
1 'polypeptide(L)'
;MIELLFLLLPIAAAYGWYMGRRSAKKDQDDISNKLSRDYVTGVNFLLSNQTDKAVDLFLDMLQKQEIENEIESHSQFEAELTLGNLFRSRGEVDRALRIHQALDLSPNYTFEQKLLAKQQLARDFMVVGFLTELRIFIFY
;
A
#
# COMPACT_ATOMS: atom_id res chain seq x y z
N MET A 1 -16.50 -7.05 41.99
CA MET A 1 -16.31 -8.11 40.97
C MET A 1 -15.58 -7.64 39.69
N ILE A 2 -15.42 -6.32 39.42
CA ILE A 2 -14.76 -5.79 38.20
C ILE A 2 -13.23 -5.68 38.32
N GLU A 3 -12.69 -5.59 39.53
CA GLU A 3 -11.24 -5.38 39.73
C GLU A 3 -10.37 -6.55 39.27
N LEU A 4 -10.90 -7.78 39.29
CA LEU A 4 -10.20 -8.97 38.79
C LEU A 4 -10.03 -8.95 37.26
N LEU A 5 -10.97 -8.34 36.53
CA LEU A 5 -10.88 -8.22 35.06
C LEU A 5 -9.75 -7.28 34.64
N PHE A 6 -9.54 -6.19 35.39
CA PHE A 6 -8.45 -5.25 35.12
C PHE A 6 -7.07 -5.86 35.40
N LEU A 7 -6.96 -6.75 36.39
CA LEU A 7 -5.72 -7.48 36.68
C LEU A 7 -5.41 -8.57 35.65
N LEU A 8 -6.44 -9.11 34.98
CA LEU A 8 -6.29 -10.15 33.95
C LEU A 8 -5.79 -9.57 32.62
N LEU A 9 -6.06 -8.29 32.35
CA LEU A 9 -5.67 -7.60 31.12
C LEU A 9 -4.14 -7.56 30.88
N PRO A 10 -3.29 -7.15 31.84
CA PRO A 10 -1.84 -7.18 31.64
C PRO A 10 -1.28 -8.60 31.53
N ILE A 11 -1.91 -9.59 32.19
CA ILE A 11 -1.51 -11.00 32.10
C ILE A 11 -1.83 -11.55 30.70
N ALA A 12 -3.01 -11.27 30.18
CA ALA A 12 -3.41 -11.64 28.83
C ALA A 12 -2.53 -10.97 27.76
N ALA A 13 -2.22 -9.68 27.93
CA ALA A 13 -1.32 -8.94 27.05
C ALA A 13 0.11 -9.51 27.07
N ALA A 14 0.65 -9.84 28.26
CA ALA A 14 1.96 -10.47 28.40
C ALA A 14 2.01 -11.86 27.75
N TYR A 15 0.95 -12.67 27.93
CA TYR A 15 0.85 -14.00 27.35
C TYR A 15 0.70 -13.95 25.81
N GLY A 16 -0.13 -13.04 25.30
CA GLY A 16 -0.29 -12.79 23.87
C GLY A 16 0.99 -12.27 23.21
N TRP A 17 1.74 -11.40 23.88
CA TRP A 17 3.02 -10.91 23.40
C TRP A 17 4.10 -11.99 23.40
N TYR A 18 4.15 -12.84 24.44
CA TYR A 18 5.09 -13.95 24.51
C TYR A 18 4.85 -15.00 23.41
N MET A 19 3.59 -15.30 23.09
CA MET A 19 3.25 -16.18 21.96
C MET A 19 3.50 -15.50 20.59
N GLY A 20 3.13 -14.24 20.43
CA GLY A 20 3.30 -13.51 19.17
C GLY A 20 4.76 -13.30 18.76
N ARG A 21 5.67 -13.09 19.72
CA ARG A 21 7.09 -12.87 19.44
C ARG A 21 7.82 -14.12 18.92
N ARG A 22 7.31 -15.33 19.20
CA ARG A 22 7.85 -16.59 18.67
C ARG A 22 7.25 -16.96 17.31
N SER A 23 5.98 -16.65 17.05
CA SER A 23 5.35 -16.92 15.74
C SER A 23 5.86 -15.99 14.64
N ALA A 24 6.02 -14.69 14.91
CA ALA A 24 6.48 -13.74 13.89
C ALA A 24 7.90 -14.04 13.37
N LYS A 25 8.76 -14.63 14.21
CA LYS A 25 10.09 -15.10 13.79
C LYS A 25 10.02 -16.35 12.92
N LYS A 26 9.10 -17.26 13.23
CA LYS A 26 8.95 -18.52 12.50
C LYS A 26 8.40 -18.30 11.08
N ASP A 27 7.43 -17.40 10.93
CA ASP A 27 6.89 -17.05 9.61
C ASP A 27 7.93 -16.35 8.72
N GLN A 28 8.80 -15.52 9.31
CA GLN A 28 9.88 -14.86 8.57
C GLN A 28 11.00 -15.83 8.16
N ASP A 29 11.30 -16.82 9.00
CA ASP A 29 12.26 -17.90 8.69
C ASP A 29 11.69 -18.89 7.65
N ASP A 30 10.38 -19.15 7.62
CA ASP A 30 9.75 -20.03 6.62
C ASP A 30 9.64 -19.36 5.24
N ILE A 31 9.38 -18.05 5.18
CA ILE A 31 9.33 -17.28 3.91
C ILE A 31 10.74 -17.16 3.30
N SER A 32 11.76 -16.85 4.11
CA SER A 32 13.15 -16.74 3.63
C SER A 32 13.73 -18.10 3.21
N ASN A 33 13.39 -19.20 3.90
CA ASN A 33 13.78 -20.54 3.49
C ASN A 33 13.09 -20.99 2.19
N LYS A 34 11.84 -20.59 1.93
CA LYS A 34 11.17 -20.87 0.65
C LYS A 34 11.86 -20.19 -0.53
N LEU A 35 12.15 -18.89 -0.42
CA LEU A 35 12.82 -18.13 -1.48
C LEU A 35 14.21 -18.69 -1.81
N SER A 36 14.96 -19.12 -0.79
CA SER A 36 16.27 -19.75 -0.95
C SER A 36 16.17 -21.14 -1.60
N ARG A 37 15.13 -21.92 -1.30
CA ARG A 37 14.88 -23.24 -1.90
C ARG A 37 14.42 -23.14 -3.35
N ASP A 38 13.63 -22.13 -3.69
CA ASP A 38 13.18 -21.86 -5.06
C ASP A 38 14.34 -21.36 -5.94
N TYR A 39 15.25 -20.54 -5.37
CA TYR A 39 16.50 -20.14 -6.03
C TYR A 39 17.40 -21.35 -6.35
N VAL A 40 17.62 -22.24 -5.38
CA VAL A 40 18.42 -23.47 -5.58
C VAL A 40 17.75 -24.42 -6.58
N THR A 41 16.43 -24.48 -6.59
CA THR A 41 15.66 -25.26 -7.57
C THR A 41 15.78 -24.67 -8.98
N GLY A 42 15.72 -23.35 -9.13
CA GLY A 42 15.91 -22.65 -10.40
C GLY A 42 17.30 -22.86 -11.00
N VAL A 43 18.35 -22.84 -10.18
CA VAL A 43 19.72 -23.16 -10.64
C VAL A 43 19.85 -24.63 -11.07
N ASN A 44 19.18 -25.54 -10.37
CA ASN A 44 19.16 -26.96 -10.74
C ASN A 44 18.39 -27.21 -12.05
N PHE A 45 17.37 -26.40 -12.35
CA PHE A 45 16.64 -26.47 -13.62
C PHE A 45 17.48 -26.00 -14.82
N LEU A 46 18.31 -24.97 -14.65
CA LEU A 46 19.25 -24.51 -15.69
C LEU A 46 20.28 -25.58 -16.08
N LEU A 47 20.59 -26.51 -15.17
CA LEU A 47 21.49 -27.64 -15.42
C LEU A 47 20.80 -28.86 -16.07
N SER A 48 19.47 -28.81 -16.26
CA SER A 48 18.64 -29.95 -16.68
C SER A 48 18.05 -29.84 -18.11
N ASN A 49 18.47 -28.84 -18.90
CA ASN A 49 18.05 -28.62 -20.29
C ASN A 49 16.53 -28.37 -20.46
N GLN A 50 15.85 -27.82 -19.43
CA GLN A 50 14.42 -27.44 -19.43
C GLN A 50 14.22 -25.91 -19.42
N THR A 51 14.98 -25.20 -20.27
CA THR A 51 14.99 -23.73 -20.36
C THR A 51 13.59 -23.15 -20.58
N ASP A 52 12.74 -23.82 -21.35
CA ASP A 52 11.39 -23.32 -21.69
C ASP A 52 10.49 -23.20 -20.45
N LYS A 53 10.50 -24.19 -19.55
CA LYS A 53 9.68 -24.16 -18.32
C LYS A 53 10.14 -23.13 -17.31
N ALA A 54 11.44 -22.84 -17.27
CA ALA A 54 11.99 -21.81 -16.39
C ALA A 54 11.58 -20.40 -16.84
N VAL A 55 11.48 -20.19 -18.17
CA VAL A 55 10.98 -18.92 -18.73
C VAL A 55 9.50 -18.73 -18.41
N ASP A 56 8.66 -19.75 -18.60
CA ASP A 56 7.23 -19.65 -18.29
C ASP A 56 6.97 -19.33 -16.81
N LEU A 57 7.70 -19.97 -15.89
CA LEU A 57 7.60 -19.69 -14.45
C LEU A 57 8.03 -18.25 -14.11
N PHE A 58 9.09 -17.76 -14.75
CA PHE A 58 9.57 -16.39 -14.53
C PHE A 58 8.56 -15.36 -15.03
N LEU A 59 7.92 -15.59 -16.17
CA LEU A 59 6.87 -14.71 -16.69
C LEU A 59 5.62 -14.69 -15.80
N ASP A 60 5.19 -15.85 -15.28
CA ASP A 60 4.09 -15.95 -14.32
C ASP A 60 4.39 -15.20 -13.02
N MET A 61 5.62 -15.29 -12.51
CA MET A 61 6.06 -14.51 -11.34
C MET A 61 6.02 -13.00 -11.59
N LEU A 62 6.48 -12.54 -12.76
CA LEU A 62 6.43 -11.12 -13.12
C LEU A 62 4.99 -10.62 -13.26
N GLN A 63 4.12 -11.38 -13.92
CA GLN A 63 2.71 -11.01 -14.09
C GLN A 63 1.98 -10.92 -12.75
N LYS A 64 2.24 -11.85 -11.82
CA LYS A 64 1.67 -11.80 -10.46
C LYS A 64 2.15 -10.57 -9.70
N GLN A 65 3.44 -10.25 -9.77
CA GLN A 65 3.97 -9.04 -9.15
C GLN A 65 3.35 -7.77 -9.74
N GLU A 66 3.16 -7.70 -11.05
CA GLU A 66 2.48 -6.57 -11.69
C GLU A 66 1.06 -6.40 -11.18
N ILE A 67 0.27 -7.49 -11.15
CA ILE A 67 -1.10 -7.49 -10.62
C ILE A 67 -1.12 -7.12 -9.12
N GLU A 68 -0.22 -7.67 -8.31
CA GLU A 68 -0.12 -7.34 -6.89
C GLU A 68 0.22 -5.85 -6.68
N ASN A 69 1.20 -5.33 -7.42
CA ASN A 69 1.57 -3.91 -7.37
C ASN A 69 0.43 -3.00 -7.82
N GLU A 70 -0.34 -3.39 -8.85
CA GLU A 70 -1.53 -2.66 -9.28
C GLU A 70 -2.62 -2.63 -8.19
N ILE A 71 -2.89 -3.77 -7.55
CA ILE A 71 -3.86 -3.88 -6.45
C ILE A 71 -3.41 -3.03 -5.25
N GLU A 72 -2.14 -3.14 -4.87
CA GLU A 72 -1.56 -2.35 -3.78
C GLU A 72 -1.64 -0.85 -4.07
N SER A 73 -1.21 -0.42 -5.25
CA SER A 73 -1.28 0.98 -5.70
C SER A 73 -2.72 1.50 -5.70
N HIS A 74 -3.68 0.70 -6.19
CA HIS A 74 -5.10 1.07 -6.16
C HIS A 74 -5.63 1.21 -4.73
N SER A 75 -5.33 0.27 -3.85
CA SER A 75 -5.76 0.31 -2.45
C SER A 75 -5.15 1.48 -1.68
N GLN A 76 -3.88 1.79 -1.93
CA GLN A 76 -3.19 2.93 -1.33
C GLN A 76 -3.81 4.25 -1.80
N PHE A 77 -4.06 4.37 -3.11
CA PHE A 77 -4.69 5.55 -3.69
C PHE A 77 -6.04 5.86 -3.02
N GLU A 78 -6.94 4.86 -2.92
CA GLU A 78 -8.27 5.05 -2.31
C GLU A 78 -8.19 5.45 -0.83
N ALA A 79 -7.22 4.89 -0.09
CA ALA A 79 -7.01 5.24 1.31
C ALA A 79 -6.54 6.71 1.45
N GLU A 80 -5.56 7.14 0.66
CA GLU A 80 -5.05 8.51 0.66
C GLU A 80 -6.12 9.50 0.18
N LEU A 81 -6.90 9.15 -0.84
CA LEU A 81 -8.03 9.94 -1.34
C LEU A 81 -9.09 10.13 -0.24
N THR A 82 -9.44 9.05 0.46
CA THR A 82 -10.39 9.09 1.58
C THR A 82 -9.86 9.96 2.72
N LEU A 83 -8.57 9.86 3.04
CA LEU A 83 -7.94 10.66 4.08
C LEU A 83 -7.95 12.15 3.74
N GLY A 84 -7.64 12.53 2.50
CA GLY A 84 -7.74 13.91 2.03
C GLY A 84 -9.17 14.47 2.16
N ASN A 85 -10.17 13.68 1.73
CA ASN A 85 -11.58 14.04 1.88
C ASN A 85 -12.00 14.25 3.35
N LEU A 86 -11.47 13.44 4.27
CA LEU A 86 -11.71 13.56 5.70
C LEU A 86 -11.08 14.83 6.29
N PHE A 87 -9.85 15.18 5.91
CA PHE A 87 -9.24 16.42 6.37
C PHE A 87 -10.00 17.64 5.87
N ARG A 88 -10.47 17.64 4.61
CA ARG A 88 -11.33 18.71 4.09
C ARG A 88 -12.62 18.85 4.89
N SER A 89 -13.30 17.74 5.20
CA SER A 89 -14.56 17.78 5.96
C SER A 89 -14.39 18.28 7.39
N ARG A 90 -13.18 18.13 7.97
CA ARG A 90 -12.80 18.69 9.28
C ARG A 90 -12.34 20.16 9.22
N GLY A 91 -12.28 20.76 8.03
CA GLY A 91 -11.75 22.12 7.85
C GLY A 91 -10.22 22.19 7.88
N GLU A 92 -9.51 21.06 7.88
CA GLU A 92 -8.05 21.00 7.81
C GLU A 92 -7.58 21.09 6.34
N VAL A 93 -7.97 22.18 5.66
CA VAL A 93 -7.89 22.27 4.20
C VAL A 93 -6.45 22.20 3.68
N ASP A 94 -5.47 22.78 4.38
CA ASP A 94 -4.05 22.70 3.99
C ASP A 94 -3.52 21.27 3.99
N ARG A 95 -4.03 20.40 4.87
CA ARG A 95 -3.65 18.97 4.90
C ARG A 95 -4.30 18.22 3.76
N ALA A 96 -5.59 18.47 3.51
CA ALA A 96 -6.30 17.89 2.37
C ALA A 96 -5.62 18.24 1.04
N LEU A 97 -5.29 19.52 0.86
CA LEU A 97 -4.64 20.02 -0.36
C LEU A 97 -3.30 19.33 -0.60
N ARG A 98 -2.45 19.21 0.43
CA ARG A 98 -1.16 18.53 0.31
C ARG A 98 -1.31 17.06 -0.09
N ILE A 99 -2.31 16.36 0.45
CA ILE A 99 -2.55 14.95 0.13
C ILE A 99 -3.01 14.82 -1.33
N HIS A 100 -4.01 15.59 -1.75
CA HIS A 100 -4.51 15.52 -3.13
C HIS A 100 -3.47 16.01 -4.17
N GLN A 101 -2.57 16.93 -3.79
CA GLN A 101 -1.41 17.33 -4.62
C GLN A 101 -0.39 16.20 -4.74
N ALA A 102 -0.08 15.51 -3.63
CA ALA A 102 0.82 14.37 -3.65
C ALA A 102 0.29 13.24 -4.53
N LEU A 103 -1.03 12.98 -4.49
CA LEU A 103 -1.70 12.01 -5.37
C LEU A 103 -1.56 12.39 -6.85
N ASP A 104 -1.76 13.66 -7.22
CA ASP A 104 -1.65 14.11 -8.61
C ASP A 104 -0.20 14.02 -9.14
N LEU A 105 0.77 14.37 -8.30
CA LEU A 105 2.20 14.39 -8.67
C LEU A 105 2.86 13.02 -8.63
N SER A 106 2.24 12.01 -8.01
CA SER A 106 2.81 10.67 -7.86
C SER A 106 3.04 10.00 -9.22
N PRO A 107 4.24 9.46 -9.51
CA PRO A 107 4.50 8.74 -10.75
C PRO A 107 3.86 7.34 -10.79
N ASN A 108 3.45 6.81 -9.62
CA ASN A 108 3.01 5.42 -9.46
C ASN A 108 1.50 5.23 -9.65
N TYR A 109 0.75 6.32 -9.87
CA TYR A 109 -0.69 6.27 -10.10
C TYR A 109 -1.03 6.45 -11.58
N THR A 110 -2.08 5.74 -11.99
CA THR A 110 -2.60 5.76 -13.35
C THR A 110 -3.15 7.13 -13.71
N PHE A 111 -3.34 7.38 -15.01
CA PHE A 111 -3.94 8.62 -15.50
C PHE A 111 -5.33 8.90 -14.88
N GLU A 112 -6.16 7.87 -14.76
CA GLU A 112 -7.51 7.98 -14.18
C GLU A 112 -7.46 8.37 -12.69
N GLN A 113 -6.55 7.77 -11.92
CA GLN A 113 -6.32 8.12 -10.53
C GLN A 113 -5.86 9.58 -10.38
N LYS A 114 -4.95 10.05 -11.25
CA LYS A 114 -4.54 11.46 -11.28
C LYS A 114 -5.68 12.39 -11.64
N LEU A 115 -6.52 12.02 -12.60
CA LEU A 115 -7.70 12.80 -12.96
C LEU A 115 -8.66 12.96 -11.77
N LEU A 116 -8.90 11.88 -11.02
CA LEU A 116 -9.67 11.93 -9.77
C LEU A 116 -9.01 12.82 -8.71
N ALA A 117 -7.69 12.75 -8.54
CA ALA A 117 -6.95 13.62 -7.64
C ALA A 117 -7.10 15.11 -8.02
N LYS A 118 -6.97 15.45 -9.31
CA LYS A 118 -7.21 16.82 -9.83
C LYS A 118 -8.63 17.29 -9.56
N GLN A 119 -9.63 16.41 -9.70
CA GLN A 119 -11.02 16.74 -9.36
C GLN A 119 -11.19 17.05 -7.87
N GLN A 120 -10.51 16.32 -6.98
CA GLN A 120 -10.54 16.63 -5.55
C GLN A 120 -9.82 17.94 -5.24
N LEU A 121 -8.68 18.22 -5.88
CA LEU A 121 -7.98 19.50 -5.76
C LEU A 121 -8.87 20.67 -6.16
N ALA A 122 -9.64 20.54 -7.25
CA ALA A 122 -10.59 21.57 -7.65
C ALA A 122 -11.61 21.87 -6.54
N ARG A 123 -12.12 20.83 -5.88
CA ARG A 123 -13.06 20.98 -4.76
C ARG A 123 -12.38 21.59 -3.54
N ASP A 124 -11.14 21.24 -3.25
CA ASP A 124 -10.37 21.84 -2.16
C ASP A 124 -10.20 23.35 -2.38
N PHE A 125 -9.78 23.76 -3.58
CA PHE A 125 -9.62 25.18 -3.92
C PHE A 125 -10.94 25.97 -3.84
N MET A 126 -12.07 25.35 -4.20
CA MET A 126 -13.39 25.98 -4.03
C MET A 126 -13.72 26.25 -2.56
N VAL A 127 -13.29 25.38 -1.63
CA VAL A 127 -13.51 25.59 -0.19
C VAL A 127 -12.65 26.74 0.36
N VAL A 128 -11.44 26.94 -0.16
CA VAL A 128 -10.55 28.04 0.28
C VAL A 128 -10.84 29.36 -0.46
N GLY A 129 -11.65 29.35 -1.52
CA GLY A 129 -12.01 30.54 -2.29
C GLY A 129 -10.95 30.99 -3.31
N PHE A 130 -9.89 30.20 -3.53
CA PHE A 130 -8.83 30.49 -4.51
C PHE A 130 -9.13 29.84 -5.88
N LEU A 131 -10.04 30.46 -6.65
CA LEU A 131 -10.36 30.01 -8.01
C LEU A 131 -9.27 30.36 -9.05
N THR A 132 -8.34 31.27 -8.72
CA THR A 132 -7.33 31.77 -9.65
C THR A 132 -6.20 30.79 -9.94
N GLU A 133 -5.75 30.00 -8.95
CA GLU A 133 -4.71 28.98 -9.15
C GLU A 133 -5.22 27.76 -9.94
N LEU A 134 -6.51 27.42 -9.79
CA LEU A 134 -7.14 26.30 -10.49
C LEU A 134 -7.04 26.45 -12.02
N ARG A 135 -7.17 27.69 -12.52
CA ARG A 135 -7.11 27.97 -13.96
C ARG A 135 -5.71 27.82 -14.54
N ILE A 136 -4.67 27.78 -13.72
CA ILE A 136 -3.29 27.54 -14.18
C ILE A 136 -3.03 26.03 -14.28
N PHE A 137 -3.64 25.24 -13.39
CA PHE A 137 -3.44 23.80 -13.29
C PHE A 137 -4.21 22.96 -14.33
N ILE A 138 -5.24 23.52 -14.96
CA ILE A 138 -6.01 22.87 -16.05
C ILE A 138 -5.30 23.02 -17.42
N PHE A 139 -4.34 23.94 -17.54
CA PHE A 139 -3.70 24.29 -18.81
C PHE A 139 -2.23 23.82 -18.94
N TYR A 140 -1.75 23.01 -17.99
CA TYR A 140 -0.44 22.36 -18.01
C TYR A 140 -0.59 20.87 -17.68
#